data_AF-A0A5J4PL49-F1
#
_entry.id   AF-A0A5J4PL49-F1
#
_cell.length_a   1.000
_cell.length_b   1.000
_cell.length_c   1.000
_cell.angle_alpha   90.00
_cell.angle_beta   90.00
_cell.angle_gamma   90.00
#
_symmetry.space_group_name_H-M   'P 1'
#
loop_
_entity.id
_entity.type
_entity.pdbx_description
1 polymer ?
#
loop_
_entity_poly.entity_id
_entity_poly.type
_entity_poly.pdbx_seq_one_letter_code
_entity_poly.pdbx_strand_id
1 'polypeptide(L)'
;NHIDDKVDEELLACLDLQNPKSFFLFAGAGSGKTRSLVNVLRQIKDKHGNELKLRRKNVAVITYTNAACDEIIHRLKHDTTFAVSTIHSFAWELIKHYTTDIKDWLRNAISAEIAELKADELKGRPGTKTSVDRKRKIENKKSRLSTLDRISKFAYNPNGNNDEDNSLSHTEVISISAFFLENKPLFQKILIQKYPILLIDESQDTKKELINCLILASREK
;
A
#
# COMPACT_ATOMS: atom_id res chain seq x y z
N ASN A 1 -7.34 23.80 -26.91
CA ASN A 1 -7.11 23.09 -25.63
C ASN A 1 -8.35 23.14 -24.71
N HIS A 2 -9.57 22.90 -25.21
CA HIS A 2 -10.80 22.97 -24.39
C HIS A 2 -11.34 21.60 -23.93
N ILE A 3 -10.75 20.50 -24.40
CA ILE A 3 -11.17 19.14 -24.03
C ILE A 3 -10.61 18.76 -22.65
N ASP A 4 -9.36 19.15 -22.36
CA ASP A 4 -8.71 18.91 -21.07
C ASP A 4 -9.46 19.63 -19.91
N ASP A 5 -9.97 20.84 -20.15
CA ASP A 5 -10.72 21.61 -19.14
C ASP A 5 -11.99 20.88 -18.69
N LYS A 6 -12.70 20.25 -19.62
CA LYS A 6 -13.92 19.47 -19.31
C LYS A 6 -13.61 18.20 -18.52
N VAL A 7 -12.49 17.53 -18.82
CA VAL A 7 -12.04 16.35 -18.07
C VAL A 7 -11.65 16.74 -16.65
N ASP A 8 -10.91 17.84 -16.49
CA ASP A 8 -10.51 18.34 -15.18
C ASP A 8 -11.75 18.72 -14.33
N GLU A 9 -12.78 19.33 -14.92
CA GLU A 9 -14.06 19.61 -14.25
C GLU A 9 -14.78 18.33 -13.77
N GLU A 10 -14.87 17.31 -14.63
CA GLU A 10 -15.48 16.02 -14.27
C GLU A 10 -14.71 15.32 -13.14
N LEU A 11 -13.37 15.34 -13.20
CA LEU A 11 -12.51 14.80 -12.15
C LEU A 11 -12.72 15.54 -10.82
N LEU A 12 -12.80 16.87 -10.83
CA LEU A 12 -13.04 17.67 -9.63
C LEU A 12 -14.41 17.39 -9.02
N ALA A 13 -15.44 17.19 -9.83
CA ALA A 13 -16.77 16.83 -9.35
C ALA A 13 -16.77 15.45 -8.63
N CYS A 14 -15.94 14.51 -9.08
CA CYS A 14 -15.75 13.24 -8.39
C CYS A 14 -15.00 13.36 -7.05
N LEU A 15 -14.19 14.40 -6.90
CA LEU A 15 -13.29 14.60 -5.76
C LEU A 15 -13.84 15.56 -4.70
N ASP A 16 -15.14 15.88 -4.76
CA ASP A 16 -15.81 16.67 -3.74
C ASP A 16 -15.88 15.91 -2.41
N LEU A 17 -15.33 16.49 -1.33
CA LEU A 17 -15.31 15.86 -0.01
C LEU A 17 -16.71 15.63 0.59
N GLN A 18 -17.73 16.37 0.15
CA GLN A 18 -19.10 16.19 0.63
C GLN A 18 -19.81 15.03 -0.08
N ASN A 19 -19.45 14.76 -1.34
CA ASN A 19 -20.03 13.69 -2.13
C ASN A 19 -18.99 13.01 -3.04
N PRO A 20 -17.99 12.31 -2.46
CA PRO A 20 -16.90 11.77 -3.25
C PRO A 20 -17.36 10.55 -4.04
N LYS A 21 -16.96 10.49 -5.31
CA LYS A 21 -17.27 9.42 -6.26
C LYS A 21 -16.00 8.77 -6.77
N SER A 22 -15.96 7.44 -6.75
CA SER A 22 -14.87 6.69 -7.37
C SER A 22 -14.98 6.75 -8.90
N PHE A 23 -13.83 6.80 -9.58
CA PHE A 23 -13.74 6.80 -11.04
C PHE A 23 -12.52 6.00 -11.50
N PHE A 24 -12.53 5.62 -12.78
CA PHE A 24 -11.37 5.11 -13.50
C PHE A 24 -11.06 6.05 -14.66
N LEU A 25 -9.81 6.49 -14.76
CA LEU A 25 -9.34 7.32 -15.86
C LEU A 25 -8.52 6.46 -16.82
N PHE A 26 -9.04 6.25 -18.03
CA PHE A 26 -8.32 5.59 -19.11
C PHE A 26 -7.64 6.63 -19.98
N ALA A 27 -6.31 6.62 -19.98
CA ALA A 27 -5.53 7.57 -20.79
C ALA A 27 -4.28 6.92 -21.38
N GLY A 28 -4.06 7.17 -22.67
CA GLY A 28 -2.91 6.64 -23.41
C GLY A 28 -1.58 7.27 -22.99
N ALA A 29 -0.47 6.72 -23.46
CA ALA A 29 0.85 7.29 -23.25
C ALA A 29 0.92 8.73 -23.79
N GLY A 30 1.59 9.64 -23.08
CA GLY A 30 1.77 11.04 -23.50
C GLY A 30 0.52 11.92 -23.42
N SER A 31 -0.62 11.40 -22.95
CA SER A 31 -1.89 12.15 -22.82
C SER A 31 -1.89 13.25 -21.74
N GLY A 32 -0.81 13.37 -20.96
CA GLY A 32 -0.71 14.39 -19.91
C GLY A 32 -1.38 14.02 -18.58
N LYS A 33 -1.64 12.73 -18.31
CA LYS A 33 -2.21 12.22 -17.03
C LYS A 33 -1.64 12.90 -15.79
N THR A 34 -0.32 12.90 -15.65
CA THR A 34 0.37 13.51 -14.49
C THR A 34 0.14 15.02 -14.41
N ARG A 35 -0.01 15.71 -15.54
CA ARG A 35 -0.34 17.15 -15.57
C ARG A 35 -1.76 17.38 -15.06
N SER A 36 -2.75 16.65 -15.58
CA SER A 36 -4.15 16.75 -15.12
C SER A 36 -4.27 16.37 -13.64
N LEU A 37 -3.61 15.29 -13.20
CA LEU A 37 -3.55 14.89 -11.79
C LEU A 37 -3.05 16.04 -10.90
N VAL A 38 -1.92 16.66 -11.25
CA VAL A 38 -1.36 17.79 -10.48
C VAL A 38 -2.30 19.00 -10.47
N ASN A 39 -2.92 19.34 -11.61
CA ASN A 39 -3.86 20.45 -11.70
C ASN A 39 -5.07 20.24 -10.78
N VAL A 40 -5.67 19.05 -10.84
CA VAL A 40 -6.80 18.65 -10.00
C VAL A 40 -6.43 18.68 -8.52
N LEU A 41 -5.24 18.17 -8.15
CA LEU A 41 -4.75 18.23 -6.77
C LEU A 41 -4.58 19.68 -6.27
N ARG A 42 -4.05 20.59 -7.09
CA ARG A 42 -3.93 22.01 -6.72
C ARG A 42 -5.29 22.63 -6.43
N GLN A 43 -6.28 22.37 -7.27
CA GLN A 43 -7.64 22.86 -7.06
C GLN A 43 -8.30 22.26 -5.81
N ILE A 44 -8.08 20.97 -5.49
CA ILE A 44 -8.52 20.38 -4.23
C ILE A 44 -7.89 21.11 -3.04
N LYS A 45 -6.59 21.41 -3.09
CA LYS A 45 -5.93 22.17 -2.02
C LYS A 45 -6.55 23.57 -1.88
N ASP A 46 -6.82 24.26 -2.98
CA ASP A 46 -7.37 25.61 -2.92
C ASP A 46 -8.79 25.60 -2.32
N LYS A 47 -9.61 24.58 -2.63
CA LYS A 47 -10.98 24.44 -2.12
C LYS A 47 -11.06 23.85 -0.70
N HIS A 48 -10.24 22.85 -0.38
CA HIS A 48 -10.37 22.01 0.82
C HIS A 48 -9.12 21.92 1.70
N GLY A 49 -8.00 22.52 1.30
CA GLY A 49 -6.70 22.34 1.98
C GLY A 49 -6.71 22.76 3.46
N ASN A 50 -7.40 23.84 3.82
CA ASN A 50 -7.52 24.29 5.21
C ASN A 50 -8.31 23.29 6.07
N GLU A 51 -9.41 22.76 5.54
CA GLU A 51 -10.21 21.74 6.23
C GLU A 51 -9.41 20.46 6.45
N LEU A 52 -8.71 19.99 5.40
CA LEU A 52 -7.87 18.80 5.47
C LEU A 52 -6.78 18.96 6.53
N LYS A 53 -6.07 20.08 6.53
CA LYS A 53 -5.03 20.38 7.54
C LYS A 53 -5.58 20.43 8.96
N LEU A 54 -6.69 21.15 9.17
CA LEU A 54 -7.33 21.27 10.49
C LEU A 54 -7.75 19.91 11.04
N ARG A 55 -8.27 19.03 10.18
CA ARG A 55 -8.72 17.68 10.54
C ARG A 55 -7.61 16.62 10.48
N ARG A 56 -6.36 17.02 10.24
CA ARG A 56 -5.19 16.12 10.07
C ARG A 56 -5.43 15.01 9.04
N LYS A 57 -6.08 15.38 7.94
CA LYS A 57 -6.34 14.52 6.78
C LYS A 57 -5.42 14.90 5.64
N ASN A 58 -5.11 13.91 4.80
CA ASN A 58 -4.29 14.10 3.61
C ASN A 58 -5.01 13.52 2.39
N VAL A 59 -4.71 14.05 1.21
CA VAL A 59 -5.02 13.35 -0.05
C VAL A 59 -3.87 12.39 -0.34
N ALA A 60 -4.15 11.09 -0.42
CA ALA A 60 -3.15 10.10 -0.77
C ALA A 60 -2.99 10.00 -2.29
N VAL A 61 -1.75 9.96 -2.76
CA VAL A 61 -1.40 9.73 -4.17
C VAL A 61 -0.40 8.59 -4.22
N ILE A 62 -0.80 7.47 -4.83
CA ILE A 62 0.03 6.28 -4.97
C ILE A 62 0.56 6.23 -6.40
N THR A 63 1.87 6.05 -6.57
CA THR A 63 2.49 5.81 -7.87
C THR A 63 3.28 4.51 -7.88
N TYR A 64 3.71 4.06 -9.05
CA TYR A 64 4.51 2.84 -9.16
C TYR A 64 5.99 3.05 -8.79
N THR A 65 6.59 4.21 -9.13
CA THR A 65 8.02 4.48 -8.96
C THR A 65 8.30 5.68 -8.07
N ASN A 66 9.48 5.68 -7.41
CA ASN A 66 9.95 6.83 -6.63
C ASN A 66 10.15 8.07 -7.50
N ALA A 67 10.65 7.92 -8.73
CA ALA A 67 10.82 9.04 -9.66
C ALA A 67 9.48 9.75 -9.95
N ALA A 68 8.39 8.99 -10.13
CA ALA A 68 7.05 9.56 -10.28
C ALA A 68 6.55 10.21 -8.99
N CYS A 69 6.86 9.63 -7.80
CA CYS A 69 6.57 10.30 -6.54
C CYS A 69 7.26 11.67 -6.47
N ASP A 70 8.56 11.71 -6.73
CA ASP A 70 9.38 12.91 -6.63
C ASP A 70 8.92 13.98 -7.62
N GLU A 71 8.58 13.60 -8.85
CA GLU A 71 8.03 14.50 -9.85
C GLU A 71 6.73 15.15 -9.37
N ILE A 72 5.79 14.36 -8.83
CA ILE A 72 4.50 14.87 -8.32
C ILE A 72 4.74 15.77 -7.09
N ILE A 73 5.56 15.33 -6.13
CA ILE A 73 5.91 16.09 -4.93
C ILE A 73 6.50 17.45 -5.30
N HIS A 74 7.45 17.47 -6.24
CA HIS A 74 8.08 18.69 -6.73
C HIS A 74 7.05 19.64 -7.37
N ARG A 75 6.17 19.12 -8.23
CA ARG A 75 5.10 19.91 -8.87
C ARG A 75 4.07 20.44 -7.88
N LEU A 76 3.85 19.75 -6.77
CA LEU A 76 2.98 20.18 -5.66
C LEU A 76 3.71 21.06 -4.64
N LYS A 77 4.98 21.41 -4.89
CA LYS A 77 5.82 22.26 -4.03
C LYS A 77 5.95 21.70 -2.60
N HIS A 78 6.08 20.38 -2.47
CA HIS A 78 6.22 19.69 -1.18
C HIS A 78 5.10 20.00 -0.17
N ASP A 79 3.89 20.29 -0.65
CA ASP A 79 2.77 20.62 0.23
C ASP A 79 2.30 19.39 1.03
N THR A 80 2.22 19.56 2.36
CA THR A 80 1.88 18.49 3.30
C THR A 80 0.41 18.06 3.25
N THR A 81 -0.45 18.72 2.48
CA THR A 81 -1.82 18.25 2.21
C THR A 81 -1.82 16.92 1.46
N PHE A 82 -0.76 16.62 0.72
CA PHE A 82 -0.64 15.44 -0.13
C PHE A 82 0.35 14.43 0.45
N ALA A 83 -0.10 13.19 0.62
CA ALA A 83 0.74 12.06 0.96
C ALA A 83 1.05 11.29 -0.33
N VAL A 84 2.16 11.63 -0.98
CA VAL A 84 2.60 11.01 -2.23
C VAL A 84 3.62 9.92 -1.93
N SER A 85 3.40 8.70 -2.40
CA SER A 85 4.31 7.58 -2.13
C SER A 85 4.12 6.42 -3.11
N THR A 86 5.06 5.47 -3.14
CA THR A 86 4.83 4.21 -3.83
C THR A 86 3.86 3.33 -3.04
N ILE A 87 3.29 2.30 -3.69
CA ILE A 87 2.34 1.39 -3.02
C ILE A 87 2.94 0.73 -1.77
N HIS A 88 4.24 0.39 -1.77
CA HIS A 88 4.88 -0.24 -0.61
C HIS A 88 5.11 0.75 0.53
N SER A 89 5.58 1.96 0.22
CA SER A 89 5.74 3.02 1.22
C SER A 89 4.40 3.38 1.85
N PHE A 90 3.34 3.46 1.04
CA PHE A 90 1.97 3.68 1.51
C PHE A 90 1.50 2.54 2.42
N ALA A 91 1.60 1.28 1.97
CA ALA A 91 1.23 0.10 2.72
C ALA A 91 1.95 0.03 4.08
N TRP A 92 3.26 0.27 4.09
CA TRP A 92 4.04 0.33 5.31
C TRP A 92 3.58 1.42 6.26
N GLU A 93 3.34 2.64 5.75
CA GLU A 93 2.84 3.75 6.57
C GLU A 93 1.50 3.40 7.25
N LEU A 94 0.66 2.62 6.60
CA LEU A 94 -0.60 2.15 7.18
C LEU A 94 -0.39 1.14 8.30
N ILE A 95 0.55 0.21 8.18
CA ILE A 95 0.65 -0.94 9.10
C ILE A 95 1.75 -0.81 10.17
N LYS A 96 2.72 0.10 10.03
CA LYS A 96 3.94 0.16 10.85
C LYS A 96 3.74 0.24 12.37
N HIS A 97 2.57 0.66 12.83
CA HIS A 97 2.24 0.79 14.25
C HIS A 97 1.55 -0.44 14.85
N TYR A 98 1.12 -1.40 14.02
CA TYR A 98 0.33 -2.56 14.42
C TYR A 98 1.21 -3.76 14.75
N THR A 99 2.19 -3.57 15.65
CA THR A 99 3.24 -4.58 15.92
C THR A 99 2.64 -5.92 16.35
N THR A 100 1.68 -5.92 17.28
CA THR A 100 1.04 -7.16 17.75
C THR A 100 0.32 -7.87 16.61
N ASP A 101 -0.47 -7.14 15.83
CA ASP A 101 -1.21 -7.72 14.71
C ASP A 101 -0.29 -8.25 13.61
N ILE A 102 0.84 -7.57 13.35
CA ILE A 102 1.87 -8.05 12.41
C ILE A 102 2.46 -9.37 12.92
N LYS A 103 2.79 -9.47 14.22
CA LYS A 103 3.29 -10.73 14.80
C LYS A 103 2.30 -11.87 14.63
N ASP A 104 1.03 -11.62 14.90
CA ASP A 104 -0.01 -12.65 14.81
C ASP A 104 -0.21 -13.12 13.37
N TRP A 105 -0.23 -12.19 12.42
CA TRP A 105 -0.28 -12.53 11.01
C TRP A 105 0.94 -13.35 10.57
N LEU A 106 2.16 -12.91 10.91
CA LEU A 106 3.40 -13.61 10.59
C LEU A 106 3.44 -15.00 11.21
N ARG A 107 3.02 -15.15 12.46
CA ARG A 107 2.98 -16.44 13.16
C ARG A 107 2.11 -17.43 12.41
N ASN A 108 0.94 -17.01 11.96
CA ASN A 108 0.01 -17.85 11.19
C ASN A 108 0.57 -18.16 9.79
N ALA A 109 1.03 -17.15 9.06
CA ALA A 109 1.55 -17.30 7.70
C ALA A 109 2.79 -18.23 7.67
N ILE A 110 3.78 -17.97 8.54
CA ILE A 110 5.00 -18.77 8.62
C ILE A 110 4.70 -20.21 9.05
N SER A 111 3.76 -20.42 9.99
CA SER A 111 3.37 -21.77 10.42
C SER A 111 2.71 -22.56 9.29
N ALA A 112 1.85 -21.92 8.49
CA ALA A 112 1.23 -22.53 7.32
C ALA A 112 2.26 -22.92 6.26
N GLU A 113 3.20 -22.02 5.94
CA GLU A 113 4.29 -22.31 4.99
C GLU A 113 5.21 -23.45 5.47
N ILE A 114 5.49 -23.53 6.77
CA ILE A 114 6.26 -24.65 7.36
C ILE A 114 5.48 -25.96 7.18
N ALA A 115 4.17 -25.96 7.41
CA ALA A 115 3.34 -27.15 7.24
C ALA A 115 3.32 -27.64 5.78
N GLU A 116 3.19 -26.71 4.83
CA GLU A 116 3.27 -27.00 3.40
C GLU A 116 4.64 -27.58 3.00
N LEU A 117 5.73 -26.92 3.41
CA LEU A 117 7.10 -27.41 3.13
C LEU A 117 7.36 -28.80 3.71
N LYS A 118 6.81 -29.10 4.90
CA LYS A 118 6.90 -30.44 5.51
C LYS A 118 6.11 -31.47 4.71
N ALA A 119 4.91 -31.15 4.28
CA ALA A 119 4.10 -32.04 3.45
C ALA A 119 4.80 -32.35 2.11
N ASP A 120 5.39 -31.34 1.49
CA ASP A 120 6.18 -31.47 0.27
C ASP A 120 7.46 -32.29 0.44
N GLU A 121 8.11 -32.15 1.60
CA GLU A 121 9.29 -32.96 1.94
C GLU A 121 8.94 -34.43 2.15
N LEU A 122 7.81 -34.73 2.80
CA LEU A 122 7.34 -36.11 3.00
C LEU A 122 7.00 -36.81 1.68
N LYS A 123 6.48 -36.09 0.68
CA LYS A 123 6.18 -36.60 -0.66
C LYS A 123 7.42 -36.70 -1.56
N GLY A 124 8.49 -35.96 -1.23
CA GLY A 124 9.68 -35.83 -2.06
C GLY A 124 10.70 -36.95 -1.86
N ARG A 125 11.64 -37.08 -2.80
CA ARG A 125 12.78 -38.01 -2.65
C ARG A 125 13.81 -37.42 -1.66
N PRO A 126 14.13 -38.13 -0.55
CA PRO A 126 15.12 -37.67 0.42
C PRO A 126 16.52 -37.54 -0.17
N GLY A 127 17.31 -36.61 0.37
CA GLY A 127 18.74 -36.45 0.01
C GLY A 127 19.00 -35.74 -1.32
N THR A 128 17.96 -35.35 -2.05
CA THR A 128 18.08 -34.51 -3.24
C THR A 128 18.38 -33.05 -2.87
N LYS A 129 18.90 -32.27 -3.83
CA LYS A 129 19.11 -30.81 -3.65
C LYS A 129 17.82 -30.11 -3.19
N THR A 130 16.68 -30.45 -3.79
CA THR A 130 15.36 -29.91 -3.41
C THR A 130 14.99 -30.25 -1.97
N SER A 131 15.24 -31.48 -1.52
CA SER A 131 15.01 -31.91 -0.12
C SER A 131 15.90 -31.11 0.85
N VAL A 132 17.18 -30.93 0.54
CA VAL A 132 18.11 -30.10 1.32
C VAL A 132 17.64 -28.65 1.39
N ASP A 133 17.24 -28.07 0.26
CA ASP A 133 16.75 -26.68 0.19
C ASP A 133 15.45 -26.48 0.99
N ARG A 134 14.50 -27.44 0.95
CA ARG A 134 13.28 -27.39 1.76
C ARG A 134 13.57 -27.46 3.25
N LYS A 135 14.43 -28.38 3.68
CA LYS A 135 14.84 -28.50 5.09
C LYS A 135 15.49 -27.20 5.58
N ARG A 136 16.38 -26.59 4.77
CA ARG A 136 16.97 -25.28 5.09
C ARG A 136 15.89 -24.19 5.22
N LYS A 137 14.92 -24.13 4.30
CA LYS A 137 13.81 -23.17 4.39
C LYS A 137 12.96 -23.37 5.65
N ILE A 138 12.67 -24.61 6.02
CA ILE A 138 11.92 -24.94 7.25
C ILE A 138 12.67 -24.43 8.48
N GLU A 139 13.96 -24.70 8.59
CA GLU A 139 14.76 -24.25 9.73
C GLU A 139 14.86 -22.72 9.80
N ASN A 140 15.09 -22.05 8.67
CA ASN A 140 15.10 -20.58 8.63
C ASN A 140 13.76 -19.99 9.10
N LYS A 141 12.63 -20.57 8.66
CA LYS A 141 11.29 -20.12 9.06
C LYS A 141 10.99 -20.37 10.54
N LYS A 142 11.40 -21.53 11.08
CA LYS A 142 11.32 -21.80 12.52
C LYS A 142 12.14 -20.82 13.34
N SER A 143 13.34 -20.47 12.86
CA SER A 143 14.19 -19.46 13.50
C SER A 143 13.50 -18.10 13.52
N ARG A 144 12.93 -17.65 12.39
CA ARG A 144 12.14 -16.40 12.37
C ARG A 144 10.96 -16.44 13.33
N LEU A 145 10.25 -17.58 13.40
CA LEU A 145 9.11 -17.75 14.29
C LEU A 145 9.50 -17.58 15.77
N SER A 146 10.66 -18.11 16.18
CA SER A 146 11.13 -18.03 17.56
C SER A 146 11.64 -16.64 17.97
N THR A 147 11.99 -15.78 17.00
CA THR A 147 12.40 -14.40 17.26
C THR A 147 11.24 -13.41 17.31
N LEU A 148 10.06 -13.75 16.76
CA LEU A 148 8.91 -12.83 16.67
C LEU A 148 8.51 -12.21 18.01
N ASP A 149 8.49 -13.00 19.08
CA ASP A 149 8.06 -12.50 20.39
C ASP A 149 8.99 -11.41 20.93
N ARG A 150 10.28 -11.44 20.56
CA ARG A 150 11.30 -10.47 20.97
C ARG A 150 11.24 -9.16 20.19
N ILE A 151 10.57 -9.11 19.05
CA ILE A 151 10.50 -7.90 18.21
C ILE A 151 9.60 -6.86 18.90
N SER A 152 10.16 -5.74 19.34
CA SER A 152 9.38 -4.63 19.90
C SER A 152 8.80 -3.71 18.83
N LYS A 153 9.43 -3.66 17.65
CA LYS A 153 9.03 -2.82 16.52
C LYS A 153 9.55 -3.41 15.22
N PHE A 154 8.66 -3.49 14.23
CA PHE A 154 9.04 -3.87 12.86
C PHE A 154 9.67 -2.70 12.10
N ALA A 155 10.55 -3.05 11.17
CA ALA A 155 11.16 -2.13 10.23
C ALA A 155 10.84 -2.54 8.78
N TYR A 156 10.91 -1.57 7.89
CA TYR A 156 10.81 -1.80 6.46
C TYR A 156 11.51 -0.68 5.71
N ASN A 157 12.34 -1.06 4.74
CA ASN A 157 12.97 -0.16 3.80
C ASN A 157 12.49 -0.46 2.37
N PRO A 158 11.74 0.46 1.72
CA PRO A 158 11.27 0.28 0.35
C PRO A 158 12.37 0.38 -0.70
N ASN A 159 13.54 0.94 -0.35
CA ASN A 159 14.64 1.23 -1.27
C ASN A 159 15.90 0.40 -1.00
N GLY A 160 15.84 -0.54 -0.07
CA GLY A 160 17.01 -1.29 0.37
C GLY A 160 16.66 -2.70 0.82
N ASN A 161 17.68 -3.38 1.31
CA ASN A 161 17.50 -4.73 1.84
C ASN A 161 16.74 -4.70 3.16
N ASN A 162 16.07 -5.81 3.44
CA ASN A 162 15.24 -6.03 4.62
C ASN A 162 15.74 -7.29 5.34
N ASP A 163 17.03 -7.30 5.68
CA ASP A 163 17.76 -8.49 6.12
C ASP A 163 17.76 -8.68 7.64
N GLU A 164 17.31 -7.68 8.41
CA GLU A 164 17.24 -7.77 9.86
C GLU A 164 16.06 -8.63 10.33
N ASP A 165 16.18 -9.24 11.51
CA ASP A 165 15.15 -10.12 12.09
C ASP A 165 13.78 -9.44 12.28
N ASN A 166 13.78 -8.12 12.53
CA ASN A 166 12.57 -7.32 12.66
C ASN A 166 12.11 -6.67 11.34
N SER A 167 12.78 -6.95 10.23
CA SER A 167 12.44 -6.39 8.93
C SER A 167 11.36 -7.21 8.22
N LEU A 168 10.42 -6.50 7.61
CA LEU A 168 9.42 -7.07 6.70
C LEU A 168 9.94 -7.00 5.27
N SER A 169 9.65 -8.04 4.48
CA SER A 169 9.86 -8.03 3.05
C SER A 169 8.79 -7.20 2.33
N HIS A 170 9.07 -6.82 1.07
CA HIS A 170 8.09 -6.14 0.20
C HIS A 170 6.76 -6.90 0.11
N THR A 171 6.83 -8.24 -0.02
CA THR A 171 5.65 -9.09 -0.11
C THR A 171 4.86 -9.08 1.20
N GLU A 172 5.54 -9.24 2.34
CA GLU A 172 4.87 -9.22 3.65
C GLU A 172 4.16 -7.89 3.90
N VAL A 173 4.78 -6.76 3.58
CA VAL A 173 4.14 -5.44 3.73
C VAL A 173 2.82 -5.37 2.97
N ILE A 174 2.81 -5.80 1.70
CA ILE A 174 1.59 -5.78 0.87
C ILE A 174 0.53 -6.75 1.40
N SER A 175 0.91 -8.00 1.70
CA SER A 175 -0.03 -9.03 2.15
C SER A 175 -0.62 -8.71 3.53
N ILE A 176 0.17 -8.15 4.45
CA ILE A 176 -0.33 -7.71 5.76
C ILE A 176 -1.31 -6.55 5.59
N SER A 177 -0.98 -5.55 4.77
CA SER A 177 -1.88 -4.43 4.51
C SER A 177 -3.20 -4.88 3.89
N ALA A 178 -3.15 -5.79 2.91
CA ALA A 178 -4.34 -6.37 2.30
C ALA A 178 -5.18 -7.13 3.33
N PHE A 179 -4.54 -8.00 4.12
CA PHE A 179 -5.21 -8.76 5.18
C PHE A 179 -5.89 -7.84 6.21
N PHE A 180 -5.24 -6.76 6.65
CA PHE A 180 -5.84 -5.81 7.58
C PHE A 180 -7.03 -5.07 6.98
N LEU A 181 -6.95 -4.65 5.71
CA LEU A 181 -8.08 -4.02 5.04
C LEU A 181 -9.26 -4.98 4.91
N GLU A 182 -9.02 -6.23 4.53
CA GLU A 182 -10.09 -7.21 4.34
C GLU A 182 -10.74 -7.65 5.66
N ASN A 183 -9.95 -7.79 6.74
CA ASN A 183 -10.42 -8.46 7.96
C ASN A 183 -10.68 -7.51 9.14
N LYS A 184 -10.33 -6.21 9.04
CA LYS A 184 -10.46 -5.27 10.15
C LYS A 184 -11.23 -4.01 9.76
N PRO A 185 -12.56 -3.97 10.01
CA PRO A 185 -13.38 -2.79 9.71
C PRO A 185 -12.88 -1.48 10.36
N LEU A 186 -12.30 -1.56 11.57
CA LEU A 186 -11.72 -0.38 12.21
C LEU A 186 -10.51 0.16 11.43
N PHE A 187 -9.68 -0.72 10.85
CA PHE A 187 -8.54 -0.34 10.03
C PHE A 187 -8.99 0.37 8.75
N GLN A 188 -10.05 -0.12 8.11
CA GLN A 188 -10.67 0.55 6.96
C GLN A 188 -11.19 1.95 7.33
N LYS A 189 -11.88 2.08 8.47
CA LYS A 189 -12.36 3.39 8.96
C LYS A 189 -11.22 4.38 9.19
N ILE A 190 -10.12 3.92 9.79
CA ILE A 190 -8.93 4.77 10.00
C ILE A 190 -8.34 5.22 8.66
N LEU A 191 -8.23 4.31 7.68
CA LEU A 191 -7.78 4.64 6.33
C LEU A 191 -8.63 5.76 5.72
N ILE A 192 -9.96 5.58 5.69
CA ILE A 192 -10.90 6.53 5.07
C ILE A 192 -10.90 7.88 5.80
N GLN A 193 -10.78 7.86 7.13
CA GLN A 193 -10.71 9.08 7.93
C GLN A 193 -9.41 9.85 7.67
N LYS A 194 -8.28 9.15 7.56
CA LYS A 194 -6.97 9.76 7.30
C LYS A 194 -6.83 10.25 5.86
N TYR A 195 -7.34 9.47 4.90
CA TYR A 195 -7.26 9.74 3.47
C TYR A 195 -8.64 9.78 2.81
N PRO A 196 -9.38 10.89 2.91
CA PRO A 196 -10.71 11.01 2.32
C PRO A 196 -10.70 10.97 0.78
N ILE A 197 -9.53 11.23 0.19
CA ILE A 197 -9.26 11.06 -1.24
C ILE A 197 -8.00 10.22 -1.37
N LEU A 198 -8.08 9.16 -2.18
CA LEU A 198 -6.96 8.30 -2.54
C LEU A 198 -6.93 8.12 -4.05
N LEU A 199 -5.84 8.54 -4.67
CA LEU A 199 -5.60 8.45 -6.11
C LEU A 199 -4.47 7.45 -6.36
N ILE A 200 -4.62 6.63 -7.40
CA ILE A 200 -3.62 5.63 -7.81
C ILE A 200 -3.26 5.91 -9.26
N ASP A 201 -2.03 6.36 -9.49
CA ASP A 201 -1.45 6.51 -10.82
C ASP A 201 -0.78 5.21 -11.25
N GLU A 202 -0.82 4.93 -12.56
CA GLU A 202 -0.33 3.69 -13.17
C GLU A 202 -0.80 2.41 -12.43
N SER A 203 -2.11 2.38 -12.15
CA SER A 203 -2.75 1.31 -11.37
C SER A 203 -2.56 -0.09 -11.97
N GLN A 204 -2.37 -0.20 -13.29
CA GLN A 204 -2.12 -1.47 -13.98
C GLN A 204 -0.78 -2.12 -13.59
N ASP A 205 0.20 -1.31 -13.17
CA ASP A 205 1.54 -1.76 -12.77
C ASP A 205 1.65 -1.99 -11.26
N THR A 206 0.58 -1.73 -10.52
CA THR A 206 0.52 -1.86 -9.05
C THR A 206 -0.02 -3.23 -8.62
N LYS A 207 0.23 -3.62 -7.36
CA LYS A 207 -0.23 -4.90 -6.78
C LYS A 207 -1.76 -4.96 -6.68
N LYS A 208 -2.38 -5.79 -7.54
CA LYS A 208 -3.84 -5.94 -7.66
C LYS A 208 -4.54 -6.31 -6.34
N GLU A 209 -3.93 -7.16 -5.53
CA GLU A 209 -4.48 -7.60 -4.24
C GLU A 209 -4.83 -6.40 -3.35
N LEU A 210 -3.84 -5.53 -3.10
CA LEU A 210 -4.04 -4.35 -2.25
C LEU A 210 -4.99 -3.32 -2.90
N ILE A 211 -4.93 -3.12 -4.22
CA ILE A 211 -5.87 -2.24 -4.93
C ILE A 211 -7.31 -2.69 -4.72
N ASN A 212 -7.58 -4.00 -4.86
CA ASN A 212 -8.92 -4.54 -4.66
C ASN A 212 -9.41 -4.29 -3.24
N CYS A 213 -8.56 -4.50 -2.23
CA CYS A 213 -8.90 -4.19 -0.84
C CYS A 213 -9.20 -2.70 -0.62
N LEU A 214 -8.45 -1.78 -1.25
CA LEU A 214 -8.72 -0.34 -1.19
C LEU A 214 -10.07 0.03 -1.84
N ILE A 215 -10.41 -0.60 -2.96
CA ILE A 215 -11.70 -0.40 -3.65
C ILE A 215 -12.86 -0.95 -2.81
N LEU A 216 -12.67 -2.08 -2.13
CA LEU A 216 -13.70 -2.64 -1.26
C LEU A 216 -13.91 -1.75 -0.03
N ALA A 217 -12.83 -1.31 0.62
CA ALA A 217 -12.90 -0.43 1.77
C ALA A 217 -13.62 0.90 1.46
N SER A 218 -13.47 1.45 0.25
CA SER A 218 -14.14 2.71 -0.13
C SER A 218 -15.67 2.61 -0.25
N ARG A 219 -16.23 1.39 -0.27
CA ARG A 219 -17.68 1.12 -0.36
C ARG A 219 -18.37 1.09 0.99
N GLU A 220 -17.64 0.94 2.10
CA GLU A 220 -18.18 0.89 3.47
C GLU A 220 -18.46 2.28 4.07
N LYS A 221 -19.18 3.14 3.34
CA LYS A 221 -19.60 4.47 3.84
C LYS A 221 -20.71 4.39 4.88
#